data_AF-A0A077NY22-F1
#
_entry.id   AF-A0A077NY22-F1
#
_cell.length_a   1.000
_cell.length_b   1.000
_cell.length_c   1.000
_cell.angle_alpha   90.00
_cell.angle_beta   90.00
_cell.angle_gamma   90.00
#
_symmetry.space_group_name_H-M   'P 1'
#
loop_
_entity.id
_entity.type
_entity.pdbx_description
1 polymer ?
#
loop_
_entity_poly.entity_id
_entity_poly.type
_entity_poly.pdbx_seq_one_letter_code
_entity_poly.pdbx_strand_id
1 'polypeptide(L)'
;MEGAIVQRQLKVNGELKAEILHVQTTQVTDREAFAEDMKKVQADVGENAAAVQTKATAVFDIDGNGYAINYVGAGVKYNNQFYKAGMVIGAEVKNGQVTTSIGFNAENFGWFNPASGKMEPFMTAKNGQLFVREAFMDKAMMREAILSDAIKSKNYVQYKAGFLINAVTGAFEFNDMRVQAGLRWANGALACYDPNGKVRAAMGYIGQFR
;
A
#
# COMPACT_ATOMS: atom_id res chain seq x y z
N MET A 1 -1.01 -35.17 23.93
CA MET A 1 -1.52 -36.01 22.81
C MET A 1 -1.15 -35.30 21.51
N GLU A 2 -0.71 -36.05 20.50
CA GLU A 2 -0.33 -35.51 19.19
C GLU A 2 -1.10 -36.26 18.11
N GLY A 3 -1.66 -35.51 17.16
CA GLY A 3 -2.36 -36.04 16.01
C GLY A 3 -1.93 -35.32 14.74
N ALA A 4 -1.62 -36.08 13.69
CA ALA A 4 -1.32 -35.52 12.37
C ALA A 4 -2.15 -36.24 11.31
N ILE A 5 -2.77 -35.48 10.41
CA ILE A 5 -3.46 -35.96 9.22
C ILE A 5 -2.67 -35.44 8.01
N VAL A 6 -2.27 -36.35 7.13
CA VAL A 6 -1.59 -36.02 5.88
C VAL A 6 -2.40 -36.55 4.71
N GLN A 7 -2.84 -35.65 3.84
CA GLN A 7 -3.46 -35.99 2.57
C GLN A 7 -2.56 -35.52 1.45
N ARG A 8 -2.25 -36.41 0.52
CA ARG A 8 -1.32 -36.14 -0.58
C ARG A 8 -1.82 -36.75 -1.88
N GLN A 9 -1.89 -35.93 -2.92
CA GLN A 9 -2.10 -36.35 -4.29
C GLN A 9 -0.86 -35.99 -5.10
N LEU A 10 -0.23 -36.98 -5.73
CA LEU A 10 0.94 -36.81 -6.57
C LEU A 10 0.72 -37.50 -7.91
N LYS A 11 1.07 -36.80 -9.00
CA LYS A 11 1.25 -37.42 -10.31
C LYS A 11 2.60 -37.01 -10.90
N VAL A 12 3.33 -37.97 -11.45
CA VAL A 12 4.64 -37.77 -12.07
C VAL A 12 4.63 -38.39 -13.47
N ASN A 13 5.18 -37.69 -14.44
CA ASN A 13 5.40 -38.20 -15.80
C ASN A 13 6.72 -37.65 -16.36
N GLY A 14 7.79 -38.43 -16.26
CA GLY A 14 9.15 -37.95 -16.58
C GLY A 14 9.53 -36.79 -15.65
N GLU A 15 9.88 -35.65 -16.24
CA GLU A 15 10.23 -34.40 -15.52
C GLU A 15 9.01 -33.59 -15.03
N LEU A 16 7.79 -34.02 -15.37
CA LEU A 16 6.56 -33.35 -14.97
C LEU A 16 6.10 -33.87 -13.62
N LYS A 17 5.82 -32.97 -12.67
CA LYS A 17 5.23 -33.30 -11.37
C LYS A 17 4.06 -32.38 -11.06
N ALA A 18 2.98 -32.93 -10.54
CA ALA A 18 1.86 -32.18 -9.97
C ALA A 18 1.54 -32.74 -8.58
N GLU A 19 1.42 -31.86 -7.58
CA GLU A 19 1.26 -32.23 -6.19
C GLU A 19 0.23 -31.34 -5.48
N ILE A 20 -0.67 -31.98 -4.74
CA ILE A 20 -1.49 -31.34 -3.71
C ILE A 20 -1.14 -32.00 -2.38
N LEU A 21 -0.79 -31.21 -1.38
CA LEU A 21 -0.44 -31.64 -0.04
C LEU A 21 -1.27 -30.85 0.97
N HIS A 22 -1.92 -31.57 1.89
CA HIS A 22 -2.62 -31.01 3.04
C HIS A 22 -2.14 -31.72 4.30
N VAL A 23 -1.61 -30.95 5.25
CA VAL A 23 -1.11 -31.43 6.54
C VAL A 23 -1.86 -30.69 7.63
N GLN A 24 -2.45 -31.45 8.56
CA GLN A 24 -3.12 -30.91 9.74
C GLN A 24 -2.48 -31.53 10.97
N THR A 25 -2.03 -30.71 11.90
CA THR A 25 -1.36 -31.17 13.12
C THR A 25 -2.02 -30.54 14.32
N THR A 26 -2.26 -31.33 15.36
CA THR A 26 -2.66 -30.86 16.67
C THR A 26 -1.77 -31.49 17.72
N GLN A 27 -1.35 -30.69 18.70
CA GLN A 27 -0.55 -31.16 19.81
C GLN A 27 -1.01 -30.46 21.09
N VAL A 28 -1.14 -31.23 22.16
CA VAL A 28 -1.39 -30.71 23.50
C VAL A 28 -0.38 -31.34 24.45
N THR A 29 0.38 -30.50 25.14
CA THR A 29 1.29 -30.87 26.22
C THR A 29 0.71 -30.45 27.58
N ASP A 30 1.48 -30.60 28.64
CA ASP A 30 1.13 -30.07 29.97
C ASP A 30 1.21 -28.54 30.06
N ARG A 31 1.87 -27.89 29.10
CA ARG A 31 2.11 -26.44 29.11
C ARG A 31 1.59 -25.71 27.88
N GLU A 32 1.28 -26.40 26.79
CA GLU A 32 1.02 -25.77 25.49
C GLU A 32 -0.09 -26.50 24.70
N ALA A 33 -0.94 -25.71 24.03
CA ALA A 33 -1.85 -26.16 22.99
C ALA A 33 -1.40 -25.61 21.63
N PHE A 34 -1.28 -26.50 20.65
CA PHE A 34 -0.79 -26.23 19.31
C PHE A 34 -1.75 -26.79 18.25
N ALA A 35 -1.98 -26.00 17.20
CA ALA A 35 -2.68 -26.44 15.99
C ALA A 35 -2.05 -25.82 14.73
N GLU A 36 -1.93 -26.62 13.67
CA GLU A 36 -1.43 -26.18 12.37
C GLU A 36 -2.25 -26.80 11.22
N ASP A 37 -2.55 -26.00 10.20
CA ASP A 37 -3.14 -26.43 8.93
C ASP A 37 -2.30 -25.85 7.78
N MET A 38 -1.69 -26.73 7.00
CA MET A 38 -0.86 -26.37 5.84
C MET A 38 -1.39 -27.03 4.57
N LYS A 39 -1.67 -26.20 3.56
CA LYS A 39 -2.09 -26.62 2.23
C LYS A 39 -1.08 -26.13 1.20
N LYS A 40 -0.65 -27.00 0.30
CA LYS A 40 0.29 -26.68 -0.77
C LYS A 40 -0.20 -27.30 -2.08
N VAL A 41 -0.21 -26.50 -3.14
CA VAL A 41 -0.46 -26.92 -4.52
C VAL A 41 0.80 -26.57 -5.31
N GLN A 42 1.38 -27.54 -6.00
CA GLN A 42 2.65 -27.39 -6.71
C GLN A 42 2.62 -28.08 -8.08
N ALA A 43 3.24 -27.45 -9.07
CA ALA A 43 3.52 -28.02 -10.37
C ALA A 43 4.98 -27.77 -10.76
N ASP A 44 5.66 -28.81 -11.24
CA ASP A 44 7.07 -28.77 -11.63
C ASP A 44 7.25 -29.29 -13.07
N VAL A 45 8.22 -28.71 -13.78
CA VAL A 45 8.69 -29.12 -15.11
C VAL A 45 10.21 -28.96 -15.14
N GLY A 46 10.95 -30.07 -15.09
CA GLY A 46 12.41 -30.04 -15.02
C GLY A 46 12.89 -29.25 -13.80
N GLU A 47 13.61 -28.14 -14.02
CA GLU A 47 14.10 -27.26 -12.95
C GLU A 47 13.12 -26.14 -12.53
N ASN A 48 12.04 -25.96 -13.28
CA ASN A 48 11.05 -24.91 -13.05
C ASN A 48 9.92 -25.43 -12.15
N ALA A 49 9.40 -24.54 -11.31
CA ALA A 49 8.32 -24.86 -10.38
C ALA A 49 7.37 -23.68 -10.20
N ALA A 50 6.09 -23.95 -9.94
CA ALA A 50 5.12 -22.99 -9.45
C ALA A 50 4.39 -23.60 -8.25
N ALA A 51 4.20 -22.82 -7.19
CA ALA A 51 3.50 -23.29 -6.00
C ALA A 51 2.65 -22.20 -5.35
N VAL A 52 1.53 -22.62 -4.78
CA VAL A 52 0.71 -21.84 -3.85
C VAL A 52 0.70 -22.56 -2.51
N GLN A 53 0.85 -21.82 -1.42
CA GLN A 53 0.84 -22.36 -0.07
C GLN A 53 -0.02 -21.48 0.84
N THR A 54 -0.87 -22.12 1.63
CA THR A 54 -1.54 -21.52 2.78
C THR A 54 -1.09 -22.26 4.03
N LYS A 55 -0.76 -21.54 5.09
CA LYS A 55 -0.35 -22.11 6.37
C LYS A 55 -0.95 -21.30 7.52
N ALA A 56 -1.75 -21.93 8.35
CA ALA A 56 -2.25 -21.38 9.59
C ALA A 56 -1.60 -22.11 10.78
N THR A 57 -1.12 -21.38 11.76
CA THR A 57 -0.54 -21.91 13.00
C THR A 57 -1.14 -21.14 14.18
N ALA A 58 -1.55 -21.85 15.23
CA ALA A 58 -2.01 -21.29 16.48
C ALA A 58 -1.34 -22.01 17.65
N VAL A 59 -0.80 -21.24 18.59
CA VAL A 59 -0.12 -21.74 19.79
C VAL A 59 -0.56 -20.91 20.98
N PHE A 60 -0.78 -21.57 22.12
CA PHE A 60 -1.03 -20.90 23.38
C PHE A 60 -0.43 -21.71 24.53
N ASP A 61 0.25 -21.04 25.45
CA ASP A 61 0.89 -21.64 26.62
C ASP A 61 0.13 -21.33 27.93
N ILE A 62 0.47 -22.09 28.97
CA ILE A 62 -0.09 -21.94 30.32
C ILE A 62 0.32 -20.64 31.02
N ASP A 63 1.39 -19.99 30.55
CA ASP A 63 1.87 -18.71 31.08
C ASP A 63 1.10 -17.52 30.47
N GLY A 64 0.16 -17.79 29.57
CA GLY A 64 -0.70 -16.78 28.94
C GLY A 64 -0.09 -16.15 27.68
N ASN A 65 1.00 -16.70 27.15
CA ASN A 65 1.55 -16.27 25.86
C ASN A 65 0.98 -17.13 24.73
N GLY A 66 0.94 -16.56 23.55
CA GLY A 66 0.45 -17.28 22.38
C GLY A 66 0.47 -16.44 21.13
N TYR A 67 0.30 -17.11 20.00
CA TYR A 67 0.18 -16.44 18.73
C TYR A 67 -0.71 -17.22 17.78
N ALA A 68 -1.32 -16.51 16.85
CA ALA A 68 -1.99 -17.07 15.69
C ALA A 68 -1.44 -16.38 14.45
N ILE A 69 -0.95 -17.16 13.49
CA ILE A 69 -0.39 -16.67 12.23
C ILE A 69 -1.07 -17.39 11.08
N ASN A 70 -1.48 -16.65 10.07
CA ASN A 70 -1.96 -17.16 8.79
C ASN A 70 -1.11 -16.59 7.65
N TYR A 71 -0.49 -17.45 6.87
CA TYR A 71 0.28 -17.13 5.69
C TYR A 71 -0.43 -17.62 4.45
N VAL A 72 -0.49 -16.78 3.42
CA VAL A 72 -0.88 -17.17 2.06
C VAL A 72 0.20 -16.67 1.12
N GLY A 73 0.75 -17.55 0.29
CA GLY A 73 1.79 -17.19 -0.65
C GLY A 73 1.74 -17.95 -1.95
N ALA A 74 2.33 -17.34 -2.97
CA ALA A 74 2.57 -17.95 -4.27
C ALA A 74 4.03 -17.70 -4.67
N GLY A 75 4.62 -18.64 -5.38
CA GLY A 75 5.99 -18.50 -5.86
C GLY A 75 6.27 -19.31 -7.11
N VAL A 76 7.27 -18.86 -7.85
CA VAL A 76 7.79 -19.54 -9.04
C VAL A 76 9.29 -19.69 -8.93
N LYS A 77 9.81 -20.86 -9.30
CA LYS A 77 11.22 -21.09 -9.57
C LYS A 77 11.41 -21.07 -11.08
N TYR A 78 12.26 -20.17 -11.56
CA TYR A 78 12.59 -20.03 -12.98
C TYR A 78 14.05 -19.61 -13.12
N ASN A 79 14.78 -20.20 -14.06
CA ASN A 79 16.22 -19.95 -14.27
C ASN A 79 17.04 -20.04 -12.98
N ASN A 80 16.76 -21.06 -12.16
CA ASN A 80 17.38 -21.29 -10.85
C ASN A 80 17.20 -20.14 -9.83
N GLN A 81 16.30 -19.19 -10.09
CA GLN A 81 15.90 -18.12 -9.17
C GLN A 81 14.48 -18.33 -8.67
N PHE A 82 14.24 -18.01 -7.39
CA PHE A 82 12.92 -18.11 -6.77
C PHE A 82 12.30 -16.72 -6.58
N TYR A 83 11.08 -16.55 -7.08
CA TYR A 83 10.28 -15.34 -6.95
C TYR A 83 9.04 -15.66 -6.12
N LYS A 84 8.66 -14.78 -5.19
CA LYS A 84 7.53 -15.02 -4.28
C LYS A 84 6.71 -13.76 -4.06
N ALA A 85 5.41 -13.96 -3.89
CA ALA A 85 4.50 -12.99 -3.32
C ALA A 85 3.75 -13.63 -2.15
N GLY A 86 3.35 -12.84 -1.16
CA GLY A 86 2.56 -13.37 -0.05
C GLY A 86 2.01 -12.33 0.91
N MET A 87 1.09 -12.81 1.73
CA MET A 87 0.43 -12.09 2.81
C MET A 87 0.62 -12.88 4.11
N VAL A 88 0.91 -12.19 5.20
CA VAL A 88 0.94 -12.74 6.56
C VAL A 88 -0.03 -11.93 7.41
N ILE A 89 -0.89 -12.61 8.16
CA ILE A 89 -1.76 -12.03 9.18
C ILE A 89 -1.37 -12.67 10.51
N GLY A 90 -1.13 -11.88 11.54
CA GLY A 90 -0.68 -12.36 12.84
C GLY A 90 -1.31 -11.62 14.00
N ALA A 91 -1.52 -12.34 15.10
CA ALA A 91 -1.77 -11.80 16.42
C ALA A 91 -0.88 -12.54 17.42
N GLU A 92 -0.24 -11.81 18.32
CA GLU A 92 0.63 -12.35 19.37
C GLU A 92 0.26 -11.69 20.70
N VAL A 93 0.23 -12.49 21.76
CA VAL A 93 0.26 -12.03 23.14
C VAL A 93 1.55 -12.53 23.79
N LYS A 94 2.34 -11.60 24.32
CA LYS A 94 3.60 -11.90 24.99
C LYS A 94 3.73 -11.04 26.24
N ASN A 95 3.89 -11.65 27.40
CA ASN A 95 3.96 -10.97 28.70
C ASN A 95 2.78 -9.99 28.93
N GLY A 96 1.56 -10.40 28.53
CA GLY A 96 0.35 -9.58 28.64
C GLY A 96 0.21 -8.44 27.61
N GLN A 97 1.19 -8.24 26.73
CA GLN A 97 1.12 -7.27 25.65
C GLN A 97 0.62 -7.93 24.36
N VAL A 98 -0.45 -7.38 23.79
CA VAL A 98 -1.03 -7.86 22.53
C VAL A 98 -0.52 -7.02 21.37
N THR A 99 -0.05 -7.70 20.32
CA THR A 99 0.33 -7.09 19.03
C THR A 99 -0.43 -7.80 17.91
N THR A 100 -1.03 -7.04 17.01
CA THR A 100 -1.63 -7.57 15.77
C THR A 100 -0.90 -6.96 14.57
N SER A 101 -0.80 -7.73 13.48
CA SER A 101 -0.05 -7.32 12.29
C SER A 101 -0.59 -7.95 11.03
N ILE A 102 -0.54 -7.19 9.94
CA ILE A 102 -0.76 -7.69 8.58
C ILE A 102 0.39 -7.19 7.70
N GLY A 103 0.98 -8.08 6.92
CA GLY A 103 2.11 -7.78 6.06
C GLY A 103 1.91 -8.34 4.66
N PHE A 104 2.45 -7.63 3.67
CA PHE A 104 2.42 -8.02 2.26
C PHE A 104 3.84 -7.97 1.70
N ASN A 105 4.19 -8.94 0.86
CA ASN A 105 5.46 -8.97 0.12
C ASN A 105 5.16 -9.27 -1.34
N ALA A 106 5.48 -8.34 -2.24
CA ALA A 106 5.36 -8.50 -3.69
C ALA A 106 6.18 -7.40 -4.41
N GLU A 107 6.63 -7.66 -5.63
CA GLU A 107 7.29 -6.64 -6.47
C GLU A 107 6.32 -5.55 -6.94
N ASN A 108 5.08 -5.95 -7.23
CA ASN A 108 3.98 -5.06 -7.62
C ASN A 108 2.76 -5.43 -6.80
N PHE A 109 2.20 -4.47 -6.07
CA PHE A 109 0.98 -4.63 -5.30
C PHE A 109 -0.05 -3.59 -5.75
N GLY A 110 -1.32 -3.96 -5.84
CA GLY A 110 -2.35 -3.06 -6.36
C GLY A 110 -3.74 -3.34 -5.80
N TRP A 111 -4.49 -2.28 -5.58
CA TRP A 111 -5.92 -2.34 -5.28
C TRP A 111 -6.71 -1.98 -6.54
N PHE A 112 -7.68 -2.83 -6.87
CA PHE A 112 -8.46 -2.74 -8.10
C PHE A 112 -9.93 -2.45 -7.78
N ASN A 113 -10.60 -1.70 -8.67
CA ASN A 113 -12.05 -1.48 -8.59
C ASN A 113 -12.69 -1.88 -9.92
N PRO A 114 -13.38 -3.05 -9.99
CA PRO A 114 -13.97 -3.54 -11.23
C PRO A 114 -15.30 -2.86 -11.61
N ALA A 115 -15.65 -1.71 -11.03
CA ALA A 115 -16.91 -1.00 -11.26
C ALA A 115 -17.21 -0.71 -12.75
N SER A 116 -16.19 -0.63 -13.62
CA SER A 116 -16.34 -0.43 -15.07
C SER A 116 -16.37 -1.73 -15.89
N GLY A 117 -16.40 -2.90 -15.23
CA GLY A 117 -16.20 -4.20 -15.88
C GLY A 117 -14.74 -4.50 -16.27
N LYS A 118 -13.82 -3.57 -15.98
CA LYS A 118 -12.37 -3.73 -16.18
C LYS A 118 -11.66 -3.72 -14.83
N MET A 119 -10.66 -4.57 -14.67
CA MET A 119 -9.78 -4.57 -13.49
C MET A 119 -8.80 -3.40 -13.58
N GLU A 120 -9.26 -2.20 -13.22
CA GLU A 120 -8.41 -1.00 -13.18
C GLU A 120 -7.87 -0.77 -11.76
N PRO A 121 -6.53 -0.62 -11.59
CA PRO A 121 -5.96 -0.28 -10.30
C PRO A 121 -6.23 1.20 -9.96
N PHE A 122 -6.63 1.48 -8.73
CA PHE A 122 -6.74 2.86 -8.22
C PHE A 122 -5.57 3.25 -7.29
N MET A 123 -4.87 2.25 -6.76
CA MET A 123 -3.70 2.43 -5.90
C MET A 123 -2.71 1.28 -6.13
N THR A 124 -1.41 1.56 -6.21
CA THR A 124 -0.37 0.54 -6.41
C THR A 124 0.93 0.89 -5.71
N ALA A 125 1.62 -0.12 -5.17
CA ALA A 125 2.99 0.01 -4.69
C ALA A 125 3.95 -0.68 -5.67
N LYS A 126 4.95 0.06 -6.13
CA LYS A 126 5.99 -0.40 -7.07
C LYS A 126 7.30 0.34 -6.80
N ASN A 127 8.43 -0.34 -6.84
CA ASN A 127 9.76 0.25 -6.64
C ASN A 127 9.88 1.07 -5.33
N GLY A 128 9.21 0.65 -4.26
CA GLY A 128 9.20 1.37 -2.97
C GLY A 128 8.37 2.66 -2.96
N GLN A 129 7.59 2.93 -4.02
CA GLN A 129 6.72 4.10 -4.13
C GLN A 129 5.25 3.69 -4.16
N LEU A 130 4.40 4.50 -3.53
CA LEU A 130 2.94 4.37 -3.58
C LEU A 130 2.38 5.35 -4.62
N PHE A 131 1.61 4.83 -5.56
CA PHE A 131 0.88 5.59 -6.57
C PHE A 131 -0.61 5.51 -6.27
N VAL A 132 -1.27 6.66 -6.18
CA VAL A 132 -2.71 6.78 -5.94
C VAL A 132 -3.29 7.64 -7.04
N ARG A 133 -4.31 7.13 -7.75
CA ARG A 133 -4.96 7.87 -8.85
C ARG A 133 -5.72 9.09 -8.34
N GLU A 134 -6.61 8.88 -7.38
CA GLU A 134 -7.37 9.91 -6.68
C GLU A 134 -7.62 9.45 -5.24
N ALA A 135 -7.60 10.37 -4.28
CA ALA A 135 -7.87 10.10 -2.87
C ALA A 135 -8.76 11.19 -2.25
N PHE A 136 -9.79 10.77 -1.53
CA PHE A 136 -10.58 11.63 -0.64
C PHE A 136 -10.09 11.41 0.79
N MET A 137 -9.60 12.47 1.44
CA MET A 137 -8.98 12.40 2.76
C MET A 137 -9.64 13.42 3.70
N ASP A 138 -10.02 12.97 4.90
CA ASP A 138 -10.53 13.85 5.96
C ASP A 138 -9.42 14.75 6.54
N LYS A 139 -8.24 14.17 6.78
CA LYS A 139 -7.07 14.87 7.30
C LYS A 139 -5.77 14.24 6.79
N ALA A 140 -4.77 15.07 6.48
CA ALA A 140 -3.42 14.65 6.17
C ALA A 140 -2.41 15.37 7.08
N MET A 141 -1.47 14.62 7.67
CA MET A 141 -0.31 15.15 8.38
C MET A 141 0.93 14.65 7.65
N MET A 142 1.75 15.58 7.14
CA MET A 142 2.95 15.28 6.37
C MET A 142 4.14 15.97 7.00
N ARG A 143 5.27 15.27 7.11
CA ARG A 143 6.54 15.87 7.55
C ARG A 143 7.17 16.70 6.44
N GLU A 144 7.10 16.20 5.21
CA GLU A 144 7.66 16.81 4.01
C GLU A 144 6.81 16.38 2.80
N ALA A 145 6.68 17.26 1.81
CA ALA A 145 6.02 16.98 0.54
C ALA A 145 6.72 17.72 -0.60
N ILE A 146 7.07 17.00 -1.67
CA ILE A 146 7.59 17.58 -2.91
C ILE A 146 6.46 17.61 -3.92
N LEU A 147 6.19 18.79 -4.49
CA LEU A 147 5.12 19.01 -5.45
C LEU A 147 5.71 19.11 -6.86
N SER A 148 5.19 18.34 -7.80
CA SER A 148 5.61 18.40 -9.21
C SER A 148 4.78 19.36 -10.06
N ASP A 149 3.51 19.57 -9.70
CA ASP A 149 2.57 20.42 -10.43
C ASP A 149 1.99 21.52 -9.53
N ALA A 150 0.81 21.30 -8.93
CA ALA A 150 0.17 22.32 -8.11
C ALA A 150 -0.78 21.77 -7.04
N ILE A 151 -0.99 22.57 -5.99
CA ILE A 151 -2.14 22.45 -5.08
C ILE A 151 -3.12 23.57 -5.46
N LYS A 152 -4.37 23.23 -5.77
CA LYS A 152 -5.39 24.20 -6.15
C LYS A 152 -6.76 23.87 -5.57
N SER A 153 -7.57 24.90 -5.38
CA SER A 153 -9.00 24.70 -5.12
C SER A 153 -9.69 24.06 -6.32
N LYS A 154 -10.72 23.25 -6.08
CA LYS A 154 -11.55 22.65 -7.15
C LYS A 154 -12.16 23.70 -8.09
N ASN A 155 -12.51 24.87 -7.55
CA ASN A 155 -13.13 25.99 -8.27
C ASN A 155 -12.13 27.08 -8.70
N TYR A 156 -10.83 26.78 -8.73
CA TYR A 156 -9.84 27.78 -9.09
C TYR A 156 -10.06 28.33 -10.50
N VAL A 157 -10.16 29.66 -10.60
CA VAL A 157 -10.18 30.42 -11.84
C VAL A 157 -9.23 31.60 -11.65
N GLN A 158 -8.27 31.76 -12.55
CA GLN A 158 -7.23 32.79 -12.47
C GLN A 158 -7.86 34.17 -12.23
N TYR A 159 -7.32 34.89 -11.24
CA TYR A 159 -7.79 36.20 -10.78
C TYR A 159 -9.23 36.27 -10.23
N LYS A 160 -9.98 35.18 -10.14
CA LYS A 160 -11.43 35.25 -9.82
C LYS A 160 -11.86 34.42 -8.62
N ALA A 161 -11.39 33.18 -8.53
CA ALA A 161 -11.89 32.23 -7.54
C ALA A 161 -10.82 31.23 -7.09
N GLY A 162 -10.95 30.75 -5.85
CA GLY A 162 -10.10 29.70 -5.28
C GLY A 162 -8.66 30.14 -5.00
N PHE A 163 -7.81 29.16 -4.76
CA PHE A 163 -6.37 29.35 -4.59
C PHE A 163 -5.56 28.43 -5.51
N LEU A 164 -4.30 28.81 -5.74
CA LEU A 164 -3.28 28.05 -6.47
C LEU A 164 -1.92 28.18 -5.76
N ILE A 165 -1.23 27.06 -5.61
CA ILE A 165 0.20 26.96 -5.30
C ILE A 165 0.82 26.15 -6.43
N ASN A 166 1.52 26.79 -7.37
CA ASN A 166 2.08 26.16 -8.55
C ASN A 166 3.59 25.98 -8.40
N ALA A 167 4.05 24.73 -8.36
CA ALA A 167 5.45 24.37 -8.21
C ALA A 167 6.25 24.52 -9.51
N VAL A 168 5.60 24.44 -10.67
CA VAL A 168 6.26 24.59 -12.00
C VAL A 168 6.64 26.04 -12.26
N THR A 169 5.74 26.98 -11.95
CA THR A 169 5.93 28.41 -12.25
C THR A 169 6.30 29.25 -11.03
N GLY A 170 6.23 28.68 -9.82
CA GLY A 170 6.36 29.40 -8.56
C GLY A 170 5.20 30.37 -8.26
N ALA A 171 4.05 30.22 -8.94
CA ALA A 171 2.92 31.12 -8.76
C ALA A 171 2.10 30.74 -7.52
N PHE A 172 1.70 31.75 -6.75
CA PHE A 172 0.76 31.64 -5.64
C PHE A 172 -0.41 32.58 -5.89
N GLU A 173 -1.65 32.11 -5.81
CA GLU A 173 -2.86 32.93 -5.94
C GLU A 173 -3.85 32.59 -4.84
N PHE A 174 -4.50 33.61 -4.29
CA PHE A 174 -5.59 33.47 -3.33
C PHE A 174 -6.68 34.50 -3.63
N ASN A 175 -7.86 34.03 -4.02
CA ASN A 175 -8.91 34.86 -4.60
C ASN A 175 -10.18 34.81 -3.72
N ASP A 176 -10.69 35.98 -3.31
CA ASP A 176 -11.98 36.07 -2.62
C ASP A 176 -13.11 36.18 -3.65
N MET A 177 -13.94 35.14 -3.72
CA MET A 177 -15.07 35.08 -4.66
C MET A 177 -16.15 36.14 -4.40
N ARG A 178 -16.28 36.66 -3.17
CA ARG A 178 -17.33 37.64 -2.83
C ARG A 178 -17.05 38.98 -3.46
N VAL A 179 -15.78 39.35 -3.54
CA VAL A 179 -15.33 40.65 -4.06
C VAL A 179 -14.55 40.53 -5.36
N GLN A 180 -14.30 39.30 -5.86
CA GLN A 180 -13.53 39.01 -7.08
C GLN A 180 -12.13 39.66 -7.11
N ALA A 181 -11.60 39.97 -5.93
CA ALA A 181 -10.28 40.52 -5.69
C ALA A 181 -9.39 39.44 -5.08
N GLY A 182 -8.08 39.66 -5.08
CA GLY A 182 -7.18 38.67 -4.50
C GLY A 182 -5.74 39.09 -4.39
N LEU A 183 -4.95 38.14 -3.91
CA LEU A 183 -3.51 38.22 -3.77
C LEU A 183 -2.87 37.28 -4.79
N ARG A 184 -1.81 37.74 -5.43
CA ARG A 184 -1.02 36.94 -6.35
C ARG A 184 0.47 37.20 -6.15
N TRP A 185 1.24 36.13 -6.03
CA TRP A 185 2.67 36.15 -6.24
C TRP A 185 3.00 35.42 -7.52
N ALA A 186 3.47 36.13 -8.53
CA ALA A 186 3.91 35.55 -9.79
C ALA A 186 4.86 36.53 -10.50
N ASN A 187 5.65 36.04 -11.45
CA ASN A 187 6.51 36.87 -12.30
C ASN A 187 7.40 37.85 -11.49
N GLY A 188 7.87 37.42 -10.32
CA GLY A 188 8.74 38.23 -9.45
C GLY A 188 8.04 39.36 -8.68
N ALA A 189 6.70 39.39 -8.61
CA ALA A 189 5.97 40.40 -7.85
C ALA A 189 4.85 39.78 -7.00
N LEU A 190 4.65 40.36 -5.80
CA LEU A 190 3.45 40.17 -4.98
C LEU A 190 2.50 41.33 -5.28
N ALA A 191 1.27 41.05 -5.69
CA ALA A 191 0.29 42.06 -6.05
C ALA A 191 -1.08 41.74 -5.47
N CYS A 192 -1.81 42.78 -5.07
CA CYS A 192 -3.25 42.71 -4.88
C CYS A 192 -3.97 43.37 -6.06
N TYR A 193 -5.11 42.82 -6.43
CA TYR A 193 -5.88 43.29 -7.59
C TYR A 193 -7.37 43.37 -7.24
N ASP A 194 -8.10 44.19 -7.98
CA ASP A 194 -9.54 44.45 -7.78
C ASP A 194 -10.44 43.50 -8.61
N PRO A 195 -11.78 43.59 -8.53
CA PRO A 195 -12.70 42.73 -9.28
C PRO A 195 -12.46 42.66 -10.79
N ASN A 196 -11.86 43.71 -11.37
CA ASN A 196 -11.59 43.81 -12.80
C ASN A 196 -10.19 43.26 -13.16
N GLY A 197 -9.49 42.63 -12.22
CA GLY A 197 -8.12 42.16 -12.38
C GLY A 197 -7.07 43.27 -12.39
N LYS A 198 -7.45 44.51 -12.04
CA LYS A 198 -6.53 45.64 -12.05
C LYS A 198 -5.70 45.63 -10.77
N VAL A 199 -4.38 45.66 -10.92
CA VAL A 199 -3.45 45.79 -9.78
C VAL A 199 -3.72 47.08 -9.02
N ARG A 200 -3.91 46.97 -7.71
CA ARG A 200 -4.17 48.10 -6.79
C ARG A 200 -2.96 48.44 -5.94
N ALA A 201 -2.19 47.43 -5.60
CA ALA A 201 -0.86 47.57 -5.03
C ALA A 201 0.00 46.39 -5.50
N ALA A 202 1.28 46.64 -5.73
CA ALA A 202 2.24 45.60 -6.04
C ALA A 202 3.59 45.93 -5.41
N MET A 203 4.29 44.87 -5.03
CA MET A 203 5.68 44.88 -4.62
C MET A 203 6.43 43.97 -5.58
N GLY A 204 7.36 44.55 -6.34
CA GLY A 204 8.21 43.81 -7.28
C GLY A 204 9.47 43.26 -6.61
N TYR A 205 10.37 42.73 -7.43
CA TYR A 205 11.70 42.29 -6.98
C TYR A 205 12.46 43.45 -6.30
N ILE A 206 12.67 43.34 -5.00
CA ILE A 206 13.58 44.19 -4.23
C ILE A 206 14.90 43.41 -4.16
N GLY A 207 15.98 43.96 -4.70
CA GLY A 207 17.29 43.29 -4.73
C GLY A 207 17.79 42.84 -3.34
N GLN A 208 18.78 41.93 -3.33
CA GLN A 208 19.26 41.23 -2.12
C GLN A 208 19.42 42.11 -0.86
N PHE A 209 18.76 41.72 0.23
CA PHE A 209 19.22 42.04 1.59
C PHE A 209 20.44 41.15 1.87
N ARG A 210 21.64 41.74 1.82
CA ARG A 210 22.86 41.08 2.30
C ARG A 210 22.90 41.06 3.82
#